data_AF-A0A430LYU5-F1
#
_entry.id   AF-A0A430LYU5-F1
#
_cell.length_a   1.000
_cell.length_b   1.000
_cell.length_c   1.000
_cell.angle_alpha   90.00
_cell.angle_beta   90.00
_cell.angle_gamma   90.00
#
_symmetry.space_group_name_H-M   'P 1'
#
loop_
_entity.id
_entity.type
_entity.pdbx_description
1 polymer ?
#
loop_
_entity_poly.entity_id
_entity_poly.type
_entity_poly.pdbx_seq_one_letter_code
_entity_poly.pdbx_strand_id
1 'polypeptide(L)'
;MTGESPTAQMTLQEASEVNYRSLQTRNEELEERYAELWKDWKQLGEELSDLRANNQPLGQLNDTDLIPSATQLKYNISNLSQQWPGGRQMKNAPKEVQYLPYLQSITPGYRTLLNDPDRRPQIIEAFIWRVLTGEVFGRFHWAGEIAPSVGDLENWLAANPSRYSDLRMWTSKTTELLLETLVDQEQEPSGYLGRLKRGIVGRILKALRVPENSKQGIVLQLDDILDRALELDKEFSQQVAEWEWHYAEANCEERLVYDQNLMVLDGLPKKKGQKVVKLVVSPALVRRGDTKGKNYDQETIGMKMGVSCKGF
;
A
#
# COMPACT_ATOMS: atom_id res chain seq x y z
N MET A 1 18.24 -65.27 -70.16
CA MET A 1 19.34 -64.64 -69.41
C MET A 1 18.75 -63.40 -68.74
N THR A 2 17.86 -63.56 -67.76
CA THR A 2 18.16 -63.60 -66.31
C THR A 2 19.07 -62.46 -65.89
N GLY A 3 18.46 -61.43 -65.33
CA GLY A 3 19.16 -60.31 -64.70
C GLY A 3 19.68 -60.66 -63.32
N GLU A 4 20.48 -59.76 -62.78
CA GLU A 4 20.75 -59.61 -61.35
C GLU A 4 21.34 -58.22 -61.11
N SER A 5 20.62 -57.41 -60.33
CA SER A 5 21.16 -56.23 -59.65
C SER A 5 22.00 -56.68 -58.46
N PRO A 6 23.19 -56.13 -58.22
CA PRO A 6 23.84 -56.22 -56.92
C PRO A 6 23.41 -55.02 -56.08
N THR A 7 22.51 -55.30 -55.15
CA THR A 7 22.09 -54.44 -54.04
C THR A 7 23.31 -53.98 -53.25
N ALA A 8 23.53 -52.66 -53.14
CA ALA A 8 24.57 -52.09 -52.31
C ALA A 8 24.24 -52.33 -50.82
N GLN A 9 24.94 -53.29 -50.19
CA GLN A 9 24.90 -53.47 -48.75
C GLN A 9 25.78 -52.40 -48.10
N MET A 10 25.14 -51.34 -47.60
CA MET A 10 25.76 -50.36 -46.71
C MET A 10 26.29 -51.09 -45.48
N THR A 11 27.58 -50.92 -45.15
CA THR A 11 28.13 -51.56 -43.95
C THR A 11 27.57 -50.89 -42.70
N LEU A 12 27.41 -51.66 -41.63
CA LEU A 12 26.79 -51.22 -40.36
C LEU A 12 27.52 -50.00 -39.75
N GLN A 13 28.82 -49.86 -40.05
CA GLN A 13 29.67 -48.77 -39.62
C GLN A 13 29.43 -47.48 -40.44
N GLU A 14 29.34 -47.57 -41.77
CA GLU A 14 28.97 -46.44 -42.63
C GLU A 14 27.55 -45.94 -42.35
N ALA A 15 26.62 -46.86 -42.06
CA ALA A 15 25.27 -46.51 -41.63
C ALA A 15 25.26 -45.73 -40.30
N SER A 16 26.14 -46.10 -39.36
CA SER A 16 26.27 -45.40 -38.08
C SER A 16 26.89 -44.01 -38.22
N GLU A 17 27.88 -43.83 -39.10
CA GLU A 17 28.53 -42.54 -39.34
C GLU A 17 27.61 -41.56 -40.09
N VAL A 18 26.84 -42.04 -41.08
CA VAL A 18 25.84 -41.23 -41.77
C VAL A 18 24.74 -40.80 -40.81
N ASN A 19 24.29 -41.70 -39.92
CA ASN A 19 23.27 -41.38 -38.92
C ASN A 19 23.80 -40.39 -37.86
N TYR A 20 25.06 -40.53 -37.44
CA TYR A 20 25.70 -39.59 -36.51
C TYR A 20 25.84 -38.20 -37.11
N ARG A 21 26.30 -38.09 -38.36
CA ARG A 21 26.36 -36.80 -39.08
C ARG A 21 24.98 -36.18 -39.24
N SER A 22 23.97 -36.97 -39.61
CA SER A 22 22.59 -36.50 -39.71
C SER A 22 22.06 -35.97 -38.37
N LEU A 23 22.37 -36.64 -37.26
CA LEU A 23 21.98 -36.21 -35.92
C LEU A 23 22.71 -34.93 -35.51
N GLN A 24 23.98 -34.80 -35.86
CA GLN A 24 24.78 -33.62 -35.56
C GLN A 24 24.25 -32.38 -36.31
N THR A 25 24.00 -32.51 -37.61
CA THR A 25 23.37 -31.43 -38.39
C THR A 25 21.99 -31.07 -37.83
N ARG A 26 21.21 -32.07 -37.40
CA ARG A 26 19.90 -31.83 -36.81
C ARG A 26 19.97 -31.11 -35.46
N ASN A 27 20.99 -31.39 -34.65
CA ASN A 27 21.23 -30.69 -33.39
C ASN A 27 21.66 -29.25 -33.64
N GLU A 28 22.55 -29.00 -34.60
CA GLU A 28 22.98 -27.65 -34.97
C GLU A 28 21.78 -26.81 -35.46
N GLU A 29 20.91 -27.39 -36.31
CA GLU A 29 19.65 -26.75 -36.74
C GLU A 29 18.71 -26.44 -35.56
N LEU A 30 18.65 -27.32 -34.57
CA LEU A 30 17.78 -27.15 -33.40
C LEU A 30 18.32 -26.07 -32.46
N GLU A 31 19.64 -26.01 -32.24
CA GLU A 31 20.29 -24.98 -31.44
C GLU A 31 20.12 -23.60 -32.08
N GLU A 32 20.26 -23.51 -33.40
CA GLU A 32 20.05 -22.26 -34.15
C GLU A 32 18.60 -21.79 -34.05
N ARG A 33 17.63 -22.71 -34.23
CA ARG A 33 16.20 -22.41 -34.01
C ARG A 33 15.91 -22.00 -32.57
N TYR A 34 16.57 -22.59 -31.58
CA TYR A 34 16.37 -22.24 -30.18
C TYR A 34 16.89 -20.84 -29.88
N ALA A 35 18.04 -20.47 -30.45
CA ALA A 35 18.61 -19.13 -30.35
C ALA A 35 17.72 -18.07 -31.02
N GLU A 36 17.16 -18.37 -32.19
CA GLU A 36 16.18 -17.50 -32.86
C GLU A 36 14.91 -17.34 -32.00
N LEU A 37 14.33 -18.44 -31.52
CA LEU A 37 13.13 -18.40 -30.68
C LEU A 37 13.36 -17.63 -29.38
N TRP A 38 14.55 -17.76 -28.79
CA TRP A 38 14.93 -17.03 -27.59
C TRP A 38 15.07 -15.53 -27.85
N LYS A 39 15.62 -15.15 -29.00
CA LYS A 39 15.74 -13.76 -29.44
C LYS A 39 14.35 -13.15 -29.68
N ASP A 40 13.47 -13.86 -30.37
CA ASP A 40 12.10 -13.44 -30.63
C ASP A 40 11.32 -13.30 -29.32
N TRP A 41 11.46 -14.26 -28.40
CA TRP A 41 10.80 -14.20 -27.09
C TRP A 41 11.28 -13.01 -26.26
N LYS A 42 12.58 -12.70 -26.29
CA LYS A 42 13.14 -11.52 -25.64
C LYS A 42 12.62 -10.23 -26.26
N GLN A 43 12.57 -10.15 -27.59
CA GLN A 43 12.05 -8.99 -28.31
C GLN A 43 10.55 -8.80 -28.03
N LEU A 44 9.75 -9.87 -28.02
CA LEU A 44 8.33 -9.80 -27.65
C LEU A 44 8.14 -9.34 -26.21
N GLY A 45 9.02 -9.76 -25.29
CA GLY A 45 9.03 -9.32 -23.90
C GLY A 45 9.34 -7.82 -23.76
N GLU A 46 10.29 -7.31 -24.54
CA GLU A 46 10.63 -5.89 -24.62
C GLU A 46 9.49 -5.07 -25.25
N GLU A 47 8.92 -5.51 -26.38
CA GLU A 47 7.79 -4.87 -27.06
C GLU A 47 6.53 -4.85 -26.18
N LEU A 48 6.25 -5.93 -25.44
CA LEU A 48 5.10 -6.00 -24.53
C LEU A 48 5.32 -5.14 -23.28
N SER A 49 6.56 -5.06 -22.78
CA SER A 49 6.98 -4.10 -21.76
C SER A 49 6.79 -2.66 -22.24
N ASP A 50 7.18 -2.37 -23.49
CA ASP A 50 7.10 -1.03 -24.08
C ASP A 50 5.66 -0.65 -24.40
N LEU A 51 4.82 -1.58 -24.87
CA LEU A 51 3.38 -1.35 -25.04
C LEU A 51 2.67 -1.15 -23.70
N ARG A 52 3.09 -1.85 -22.63
CA ARG A 52 2.60 -1.57 -21.27
C ARG A 52 3.08 -0.20 -20.79
N ALA A 53 4.33 0.15 -21.06
CA ALA A 53 4.92 1.42 -20.68
C ALA A 53 4.40 2.61 -21.50
N ASN A 54 3.96 2.39 -22.73
CA ASN A 54 3.40 3.41 -23.65
C ASN A 54 1.89 3.59 -23.47
N ASN A 55 1.18 2.58 -22.93
CA ASN A 55 -0.17 2.75 -22.40
C ASN A 55 -0.12 3.39 -21.01
N GLN A 56 0.57 4.54 -20.90
CA GLN A 56 0.63 5.32 -19.68
C GLN A 56 -0.77 5.87 -19.35
N PRO A 57 -1.21 5.79 -18.08
CA PRO A 57 -2.39 6.54 -17.64
C PRO A 57 -2.16 8.05 -17.83
N LEU A 58 -3.15 8.78 -18.35
CA LEU A 58 -3.09 10.24 -18.42
C LEU A 58 -3.23 10.81 -17.02
N GLY A 59 -2.09 11.12 -16.39
CA GLY A 59 -2.08 11.84 -15.11
C GLY A 59 -1.12 11.23 -14.09
N GLN A 60 0.17 11.20 -14.40
CA GLN A 60 1.17 11.04 -13.35
C GLN A 60 1.17 12.31 -12.49
N LEU A 61 0.47 12.30 -11.35
CA LEU A 61 0.86 13.17 -10.25
C LEU A 61 2.31 12.81 -9.89
N ASN A 62 3.19 13.80 -9.85
CA ASN A 62 4.56 13.54 -9.47
C ASN A 62 4.61 13.19 -7.98
N ASP A 63 5.53 12.28 -7.60
CA ASP A 63 5.81 11.95 -6.17
C ASP A 63 6.06 13.20 -5.31
N THR A 64 6.50 14.28 -5.96
CA THR A 64 6.78 15.60 -5.40
C THR A 64 5.55 16.23 -4.72
N ASP A 65 4.33 15.85 -5.10
CA ASP A 65 3.09 16.43 -4.55
C ASP A 65 2.44 15.53 -3.49
N LEU A 66 2.61 14.20 -3.59
CA LEU A 66 2.06 13.22 -2.65
C LEU A 66 2.70 13.29 -1.26
N ILE A 67 4.03 13.43 -1.21
CA ILE A 67 4.77 13.50 0.07
C ILE A 67 4.37 14.75 0.88
N PRO A 68 4.28 15.96 0.28
CA PRO A 68 3.72 17.12 0.96
C PRO A 68 2.29 16.91 1.46
N SER A 69 1.39 16.32 0.64
CA SER A 69 0.01 16.01 1.05
C SER A 69 -0.04 15.09 2.27
N ALA A 70 0.73 14.00 2.26
CA ALA A 70 0.86 13.07 3.37
C ALA A 70 1.46 13.73 4.62
N THR A 71 2.46 14.59 4.45
CA THR A 71 3.10 15.33 5.53
C THR A 71 2.13 16.32 6.17
N GLN A 72 1.32 17.01 5.36
CA GLN A 72 0.28 17.91 5.85
C GLN A 72 -0.80 17.15 6.62
N LEU A 73 -1.23 15.98 6.13
CA LEU A 73 -2.16 15.12 6.85
C LEU A 73 -1.60 14.71 8.22
N LYS A 74 -0.33 14.29 8.28
CA LYS A 74 0.36 13.98 9.54
C LYS A 74 0.38 15.17 10.49
N TYR A 75 0.69 16.36 9.99
CA TYR A 75 0.67 17.57 10.80
C TYR A 75 -0.73 17.86 11.37
N ASN A 76 -1.78 17.75 10.56
CA ASN A 76 -3.15 18.00 10.98
C ASN A 76 -3.58 17.03 12.10
N ILE A 77 -3.27 15.74 11.94
CA ILE A 77 -3.57 14.72 12.96
C ILE A 77 -2.79 15.00 14.25
N SER A 78 -1.51 15.34 14.15
CA SER A 78 -0.69 15.63 15.32
C SER A 78 -1.15 16.89 16.06
N ASN A 79 -1.54 17.95 15.33
CA ASN A 79 -2.08 19.16 15.92
C ASN A 79 -3.41 18.88 16.66
N LEU A 80 -4.31 18.11 16.04
CA LEU A 80 -5.56 17.71 16.68
C LEU A 80 -5.32 16.86 17.95
N SER A 81 -4.35 15.94 17.91
CA SER A 81 -4.03 15.07 19.04
C SER A 81 -3.50 15.86 20.26
N GLN A 82 -2.74 16.94 20.01
CA GLN A 82 -2.25 17.84 21.05
C GLN A 82 -3.37 18.67 21.68
N GLN A 83 -4.34 19.11 20.89
CA GLN A 83 -5.49 19.89 21.35
C GLN A 83 -6.55 19.03 22.06
N TRP A 84 -6.34 17.71 22.13
CA TRP A 84 -7.38 16.81 22.60
C TRP A 84 -7.77 17.10 24.05
N PRO A 85 -9.07 17.25 24.35
CA PRO A 85 -9.55 17.69 25.65
C PRO A 85 -9.15 16.72 26.74
N GLY A 86 -8.55 17.25 27.82
CA GLY A 86 -8.28 16.50 29.04
C GLY A 86 -9.59 16.15 29.71
N GLY A 87 -9.89 14.86 29.93
CA GLY A 87 -11.19 14.56 30.54
C GLY A 87 -11.51 13.10 30.86
N ARG A 88 -11.70 12.85 32.17
CA ARG A 88 -12.19 11.65 32.88
C ARG A 88 -11.36 10.38 32.70
N GLN A 89 -10.89 9.85 33.83
CA GLN A 89 -10.36 8.49 33.92
C GLN A 89 -11.32 7.53 33.23
N MET A 90 -10.81 6.68 32.34
CA MET A 90 -11.56 5.56 31.77
C MET A 90 -11.85 4.51 32.85
N LYS A 91 -12.65 4.85 33.88
CA LYS A 91 -12.91 3.98 35.04
C LYS A 91 -13.65 2.70 34.67
N ASN A 92 -14.44 2.73 33.61
CA ASN A 92 -15.16 1.57 33.07
C ASN A 92 -14.75 1.38 31.62
N ALA A 93 -14.30 0.20 31.18
CA ALA A 93 -14.08 -0.04 29.75
C ALA A 93 -15.43 0.02 29.00
N PRO A 94 -15.54 0.69 27.83
CA PRO A 94 -16.71 0.53 26.99
C PRO A 94 -16.91 -0.95 26.66
N LYS A 95 -18.10 -1.51 26.89
CA LYS A 95 -18.33 -2.95 26.73
C LYS A 95 -18.30 -3.45 25.30
N GLU A 96 -18.37 -2.57 24.30
CA GLU A 96 -18.13 -2.88 22.88
C GLU A 96 -18.17 -1.56 22.10
N VAL A 97 -17.03 -1.10 21.61
CA VAL A 97 -16.95 0.01 20.65
C VAL A 97 -16.25 -0.54 19.43
N GLN A 98 -16.84 -0.39 18.25
CA GLN A 98 -16.33 -0.95 16.98
C GLN A 98 -14.86 -0.62 16.72
N TYR A 99 -14.37 0.54 17.18
CA TYR A 99 -12.97 0.96 16.99
C TYR A 99 -12.04 0.63 18.18
N LEU A 100 -12.52 -0.14 19.17
CA LEU A 100 -11.67 -0.66 20.24
C LEU A 100 -10.51 -1.54 19.71
N PRO A 101 -10.68 -2.39 18.68
CA PRO A 101 -9.58 -3.16 18.10
C PRO A 101 -8.44 -2.29 17.57
N TYR A 102 -8.75 -1.11 16.99
CA TYR A 102 -7.73 -0.16 16.55
C TYR A 102 -6.91 0.43 17.72
N LEU A 103 -7.52 0.62 18.91
CA LEU A 103 -6.77 1.01 20.10
C LEU A 103 -5.90 -0.12 20.65
N GLN A 104 -6.43 -1.35 20.62
CA GLN A 104 -5.75 -2.54 21.12
C GLN A 104 -4.53 -2.90 20.27
N SER A 105 -4.59 -2.67 18.95
CA SER A 105 -3.48 -2.94 18.03
C SER A 105 -2.30 -1.97 18.17
N ILE A 106 -2.48 -0.82 18.84
CA ILE A 106 -1.41 0.15 19.09
C ILE A 106 -0.52 -0.32 20.23
N THR A 107 -1.14 -0.64 21.37
CA THR A 107 -0.42 -1.12 22.56
C THR A 107 -1.37 -1.75 23.58
N PRO A 108 -1.00 -2.88 24.23
CA PRO A 108 -1.78 -3.47 25.31
C PRO A 108 -2.08 -2.50 26.47
N GLY A 109 -1.19 -1.52 26.70
CA GLY A 109 -1.28 -0.53 27.78
C GLY A 109 -2.08 0.74 27.45
N TYR A 110 -2.86 0.76 26.36
CA TYR A 110 -3.47 1.98 25.82
C TYR A 110 -4.32 2.76 26.84
N ARG A 111 -5.00 2.08 27.77
CA ARG A 111 -5.83 2.72 28.81
C ARG A 111 -5.00 3.58 29.76
N THR A 112 -3.83 3.08 30.17
CA THR A 112 -2.93 3.81 31.07
C THR A 112 -2.42 5.06 30.37
N LEU A 113 -2.01 4.94 29.11
CA LEU A 113 -1.47 6.04 28.34
C LEU A 113 -2.51 7.09 27.94
N LEU A 114 -3.76 6.70 27.70
CA LEU A 114 -4.85 7.66 27.47
C LEU A 114 -5.17 8.52 28.70
N ASN A 115 -4.80 8.07 29.91
CA ASN A 115 -4.95 8.85 31.14
C ASN A 115 -3.69 9.68 31.48
N ASP A 116 -2.56 9.45 30.78
CA ASP A 116 -1.32 10.21 30.97
C ASP A 116 -1.33 11.46 30.07
N PRO A 117 -1.36 12.69 30.63
CA PRO A 117 -1.38 13.92 29.86
C PRO A 117 -0.22 14.05 28.85
N ASP A 118 0.95 13.51 29.17
CA ASP A 118 2.16 13.60 28.36
C ASP A 118 2.24 12.55 27.24
N ARG A 119 1.37 11.52 27.27
CA ARG A 119 1.36 10.40 26.32
C ARG A 119 0.08 10.31 25.53
N ARG A 120 -1.00 10.84 26.08
CA ARG A 120 -2.32 10.84 25.46
C ARG A 120 -2.34 11.42 24.04
N PRO A 121 -1.67 12.53 23.71
CA PRO A 121 -1.56 12.99 22.32
C PRO A 121 -0.98 11.90 21.39
N GLN A 122 0.09 11.23 21.82
CA GLN A 122 0.75 10.19 21.04
C GLN A 122 -0.18 9.00 20.73
N ILE A 123 -0.99 8.58 21.71
CA ILE A 123 -1.94 7.48 21.52
C ILE A 123 -3.13 7.89 20.66
N ILE A 124 -3.58 9.14 20.79
CA ILE A 124 -4.69 9.66 19.99
C ILE A 124 -4.26 9.80 18.53
N GLU A 125 -3.06 10.31 18.28
CA GLU A 125 -2.47 10.35 16.94
C GLU A 125 -2.36 8.94 16.34
N ALA A 126 -1.76 7.99 17.06
CA ALA A 126 -1.66 6.60 16.61
C ALA A 126 -3.02 5.97 16.32
N PHE A 127 -4.03 6.28 17.15
CA PHE A 127 -5.38 5.77 16.97
C PHE A 127 -6.06 6.33 15.73
N ILE A 128 -5.97 7.63 15.50
CA ILE A 128 -6.53 8.25 14.30
C ILE A 128 -5.87 7.62 13.06
N TRP A 129 -4.55 7.44 13.05
CA TRP A 129 -3.86 6.75 11.96
C TRP A 129 -4.38 5.33 11.72
N ARG A 130 -4.54 4.52 12.77
CA ARG A 130 -5.08 3.16 12.64
C ARG A 130 -6.50 3.15 12.06
N VAL A 131 -7.34 4.10 12.47
CA VAL A 131 -8.69 4.26 11.92
C VAL A 131 -8.62 4.65 10.45
N LEU A 132 -7.81 5.63 10.06
CA LEU A 132 -7.68 6.04 8.65
C LEU A 132 -7.16 4.89 7.77
N THR A 133 -6.15 4.15 8.23
CA THR A 133 -5.64 2.99 7.47
C THR A 133 -6.69 1.88 7.33
N GLY A 134 -7.50 1.63 8.36
CA GLY A 134 -8.50 0.55 8.32
C GLY A 134 -9.80 0.91 7.59
N GLU A 135 -10.21 2.17 7.67
CA GLU A 135 -11.56 2.63 7.29
C GLU A 135 -11.57 3.61 6.10
N VAL A 136 -10.42 4.14 5.67
CA VAL A 136 -10.36 5.14 4.60
C VAL A 136 -9.44 4.69 3.48
N PHE A 137 -8.16 4.47 3.77
CA PHE A 137 -7.18 4.14 2.75
C PHE A 137 -7.42 2.75 2.12
N GLY A 138 -7.31 2.66 0.80
CA GLY A 138 -7.57 1.44 0.02
C GLY A 138 -9.05 1.04 -0.04
N ARG A 139 -9.97 1.94 0.33
CA ARG A 139 -11.43 1.66 0.32
C ARG A 139 -12.16 2.35 -0.83
N PHE A 140 -11.48 3.20 -1.60
CA PHE A 140 -12.04 3.91 -2.75
C PHE A 140 -13.26 4.76 -2.41
N HIS A 141 -13.40 5.19 -1.16
CA HIS A 141 -14.59 5.93 -0.72
C HIS A 141 -14.81 7.22 -1.52
N TRP A 142 -13.74 7.81 -2.06
CA TRP A 142 -13.79 8.95 -2.99
C TRP A 142 -14.60 8.67 -4.27
N ALA A 143 -14.81 7.39 -4.64
CA ALA A 143 -15.64 6.98 -5.77
C ALA A 143 -17.15 6.96 -5.43
N GLY A 144 -17.53 7.30 -4.19
CA GLY A 144 -18.93 7.37 -3.79
C GLY A 144 -19.60 6.01 -3.64
N GLU A 145 -20.84 5.88 -4.13
CA GLU A 145 -21.68 4.68 -3.92
C GLU A 145 -21.12 3.41 -4.59
N ILE A 146 -20.24 3.55 -5.60
CA ILE A 146 -19.59 2.41 -6.26
C ILE A 146 -18.35 1.89 -5.53
N ALA A 147 -17.88 2.59 -4.48
CA ALA A 147 -16.68 2.23 -3.74
C ALA A 147 -16.64 0.75 -3.27
N PRO A 148 -17.74 0.16 -2.73
CA PRO A 148 -17.74 -1.25 -2.33
C PRO A 148 -17.47 -2.19 -3.52
N SER A 149 -18.07 -1.90 -4.69
CA SER A 149 -17.89 -2.72 -5.89
C SER A 149 -16.48 -2.64 -6.45
N VAL A 150 -15.86 -1.46 -6.41
CA VAL A 150 -14.45 -1.29 -6.81
C VAL A 150 -13.54 -2.08 -5.87
N GLY A 151 -13.76 -1.99 -4.55
CA GLY A 151 -13.00 -2.74 -3.55
C GLY A 151 -13.17 -4.25 -3.69
N ASP A 152 -14.38 -4.76 -3.95
CA ASP A 152 -14.62 -6.19 -4.17
C ASP A 152 -13.86 -6.71 -5.40
N LEU A 153 -13.83 -5.91 -6.48
CA LEU A 153 -13.09 -6.26 -7.69
C LEU A 153 -11.57 -6.22 -7.46
N GLU A 154 -11.05 -5.23 -6.73
CA GLU A 154 -9.64 -5.18 -6.35
C GLU A 154 -9.25 -6.42 -5.53
N ASN A 155 -10.04 -6.77 -4.51
CA ASN A 155 -9.81 -7.95 -3.69
C ASN A 155 -9.81 -9.24 -4.51
N TRP A 156 -10.72 -9.35 -5.49
CA TRP A 156 -10.78 -10.49 -6.40
C TRP A 156 -9.52 -10.59 -7.28
N LEU A 157 -9.04 -9.47 -7.80
CA LEU A 157 -7.81 -9.40 -8.59
C LEU A 157 -6.56 -9.69 -7.74
N ALA A 158 -6.53 -9.19 -6.50
CA ALA A 158 -5.43 -9.39 -5.54
C ALA A 158 -5.27 -10.86 -5.09
N ALA A 159 -6.29 -11.70 -5.26
CA ALA A 159 -6.21 -13.12 -4.95
C ALA A 159 -5.15 -13.89 -5.77
N ASN A 160 -4.60 -13.30 -6.83
CA ASN A 160 -3.52 -13.87 -7.65
C ASN A 160 -2.22 -13.03 -7.52
N PRO A 161 -1.31 -13.37 -6.58
CA PRO A 161 -0.12 -12.58 -6.29
C PRO A 161 0.88 -12.46 -7.45
N SER A 162 0.86 -13.42 -8.39
CA SER A 162 1.73 -13.43 -9.57
C SER A 162 1.47 -12.28 -10.56
N ARG A 163 0.42 -11.49 -10.33
CA ARG A 163 -0.01 -10.37 -11.17
C ARG A 163 -0.04 -9.04 -10.41
N TYR A 164 0.78 -8.90 -9.39
CA TYR A 164 0.80 -7.70 -8.55
C TYR A 164 0.99 -6.39 -9.36
N SER A 165 1.87 -6.38 -10.36
CA SER A 165 2.03 -5.23 -11.27
C SER A 165 0.78 -4.96 -12.11
N ASP A 166 0.08 -6.01 -12.54
CA ASP A 166 -1.14 -5.88 -13.34
C ASP A 166 -2.29 -5.34 -12.48
N LEU A 167 -2.36 -5.71 -11.19
CA LEU A 167 -3.30 -5.14 -10.23
C LEU A 167 -3.10 -3.63 -10.08
N ARG A 168 -1.85 -3.18 -9.87
CA ARG A 168 -1.56 -1.74 -9.73
C ARG A 168 -1.87 -0.95 -11.00
N MET A 169 -1.54 -1.50 -12.17
CA MET A 169 -1.92 -0.91 -13.45
C MET A 169 -3.43 -0.85 -13.63
N TRP A 170 -4.16 -1.88 -13.20
CA TRP A 170 -5.61 -1.90 -13.20
C TRP A 170 -6.16 -0.81 -12.27
N THR A 171 -5.71 -0.73 -11.02
CA THR A 171 -6.18 0.26 -10.03
C THR A 171 -6.01 1.68 -10.55
N SER A 172 -4.84 2.01 -11.13
CA SER A 172 -4.55 3.31 -11.73
C SER A 172 -5.49 3.65 -12.89
N LYS A 173 -5.64 2.74 -13.87
CA LYS A 173 -6.51 2.96 -15.03
C LYS A 173 -7.98 3.01 -14.67
N THR A 174 -8.43 2.15 -13.77
CA THR A 174 -9.82 2.18 -13.29
C THR A 174 -10.10 3.47 -12.56
N THR A 175 -9.15 3.98 -11.76
CA THR A 175 -9.28 5.27 -11.11
C THR A 175 -9.43 6.42 -12.12
N GLU A 176 -8.59 6.45 -13.15
CA GLU A 176 -8.67 7.44 -14.23
C GLU A 176 -10.04 7.44 -14.92
N LEU A 177 -10.51 6.26 -15.35
CA LEU A 177 -11.83 6.10 -15.97
C LEU A 177 -12.96 6.53 -15.04
N LEU A 178 -12.89 6.18 -13.76
CA LEU A 178 -13.90 6.60 -12.78
C LEU A 178 -13.92 8.12 -12.64
N LEU A 179 -12.78 8.77 -12.58
CA LEU A 179 -12.71 10.22 -12.48
C LEU A 179 -13.28 10.93 -13.71
N GLU A 180 -13.03 10.43 -14.91
CA GLU A 180 -13.66 10.95 -16.13
C GLU A 180 -15.19 10.85 -16.02
N THR A 181 -15.71 9.69 -15.62
CA THR A 181 -17.17 9.49 -15.49
C THR A 181 -17.81 10.28 -14.36
N LEU A 182 -17.07 10.55 -13.28
CA LEU A 182 -17.55 11.29 -12.11
C LEU A 182 -17.52 12.80 -12.34
N VAL A 183 -16.58 13.33 -13.13
CA VAL A 183 -16.54 14.76 -13.49
C VAL A 183 -17.75 15.16 -14.33
N ASP A 184 -18.23 14.26 -15.21
CA ASP A 184 -19.45 14.48 -16.00
C ASP A 184 -20.73 14.40 -15.16
N GLN A 185 -20.67 13.80 -13.97
CA GLN A 185 -21.75 13.77 -12.99
C GLN A 185 -21.55 14.89 -11.97
N GLU A 186 -21.65 16.15 -12.41
CA GLU A 186 -21.71 17.28 -11.50
C GLU A 186 -22.81 17.04 -10.45
N GLN A 187 -22.42 17.14 -9.18
CA GLN A 187 -23.20 17.03 -7.93
C GLN A 187 -23.11 15.67 -7.24
N GLU A 188 -22.70 15.71 -5.96
CA GLU A 188 -22.83 14.66 -4.96
C GLU A 188 -24.33 14.50 -4.61
N PRO A 189 -25.10 13.58 -5.22
CA PRO A 189 -26.54 13.51 -5.03
C PRO A 189 -26.89 12.60 -3.85
N SER A 190 -25.95 11.75 -3.41
CA SER A 190 -26.22 10.64 -2.51
C SER A 190 -25.93 10.94 -1.06
N GLY A 191 -25.10 11.95 -0.74
CA GLY A 191 -24.65 12.23 0.62
C GLY A 191 -23.87 11.07 1.25
N TYR A 192 -23.31 10.17 0.42
CA TYR A 192 -22.56 8.99 0.82
C TYR A 192 -21.37 9.39 1.69
N LEU A 193 -20.51 10.28 1.19
CA LEU A 193 -19.31 10.72 1.90
C LEU A 193 -19.69 11.39 3.21
N GLY A 194 -20.75 12.21 3.21
CA GLY A 194 -21.27 12.83 4.42
C GLY A 194 -21.71 11.81 5.49
N ARG A 195 -22.40 10.72 5.10
CA ARG A 195 -22.79 9.64 6.04
C ARG A 195 -21.58 8.87 6.55
N LEU A 196 -20.64 8.55 5.67
CA LEU A 196 -19.40 7.85 5.99
C LEU A 196 -18.58 8.65 7.02
N LYS A 197 -18.26 9.92 6.71
CA LYS A 197 -17.49 10.81 7.59
C LYS A 197 -18.15 10.94 8.96
N ARG A 198 -19.46 11.23 9.01
CA ARG A 198 -20.22 11.28 10.28
C ARG A 198 -20.13 9.98 11.07
N GLY A 199 -20.18 8.83 10.38
CA GLY A 199 -20.04 7.51 11.00
C GLY A 199 -18.65 7.31 11.64
N ILE A 200 -17.59 7.60 10.90
CA ILE A 200 -16.20 7.49 11.38
C ILE A 200 -15.96 8.43 12.56
N VAL A 201 -16.31 9.72 12.41
CA VAL A 201 -16.19 10.74 13.48
C VAL A 201 -16.94 10.31 14.74
N GLY A 202 -18.20 9.90 14.60
CA GLY A 202 -19.02 9.45 15.73
C GLY A 202 -18.41 8.27 16.49
N ARG A 203 -17.80 7.31 15.77
CA ARG A 203 -17.12 6.15 16.38
C ARG A 203 -15.80 6.54 17.06
N ILE A 204 -15.00 7.44 16.47
CA ILE A 204 -13.79 8.00 17.10
C ILE A 204 -14.15 8.69 18.41
N LEU A 205 -15.13 9.61 18.39
CA LEU A 205 -15.54 10.36 19.58
C LEU A 205 -16.07 9.43 20.69
N LYS A 206 -16.79 8.37 20.31
CA LYS A 206 -17.29 7.35 21.25
C LYS A 206 -16.16 6.50 21.84
N ALA A 207 -15.18 6.10 21.02
CA ALA A 207 -14.03 5.32 21.47
C ALA A 207 -13.14 6.12 22.45
N LEU A 208 -12.90 7.39 22.15
CA LEU A 208 -12.06 8.28 22.96
C LEU A 208 -12.83 9.04 24.05
N ARG A 209 -14.16 8.84 24.16
CA ARG A 209 -15.04 9.42 25.19
C ARG A 209 -14.94 10.94 25.30
N VAL A 210 -14.97 11.61 24.17
CA VAL A 210 -14.87 13.07 24.11
C VAL A 210 -16.07 13.73 24.82
N PRO A 211 -15.83 14.66 25.78
CA PRO A 211 -16.88 15.42 26.43
C PRO A 211 -17.72 16.25 25.44
N GLU A 212 -19.04 16.33 25.64
CA GLU A 212 -19.96 17.01 24.71
C GLU A 212 -19.57 18.45 24.41
N ASN A 213 -19.12 19.18 25.43
CA ASN A 213 -18.71 20.58 25.34
C ASN A 213 -17.44 20.81 24.51
N SER A 214 -16.66 19.76 24.23
CA SER A 214 -15.44 19.83 23.41
C SER A 214 -15.63 19.23 22.02
N LYS A 215 -16.80 18.66 21.71
CA LYS A 215 -17.01 17.93 20.44
C LYS A 215 -16.98 18.81 19.21
N GLN A 216 -17.60 20.00 19.26
CA GLN A 216 -17.85 20.77 18.03
C GLN A 216 -16.57 21.09 17.25
N GLY A 217 -15.53 21.59 17.92
CA GLY A 217 -14.25 21.89 17.26
C GLY A 217 -13.51 20.64 16.77
N ILE A 218 -13.61 19.53 17.52
CA ILE A 218 -12.98 18.26 17.16
C ILE A 218 -13.68 17.62 15.97
N VAL A 219 -15.01 17.70 15.90
CA VAL A 219 -15.80 17.19 14.76
C VAL A 219 -15.36 17.86 13.47
N LEU A 220 -15.24 19.19 13.47
CA LEU A 220 -14.79 19.94 12.29
C LEU A 220 -13.38 19.54 11.86
N GLN A 221 -12.43 19.51 12.80
CA GLN A 221 -11.04 19.12 12.49
C GLN A 221 -10.93 17.66 12.01
N LEU A 222 -11.73 16.74 12.56
CA LEU A 222 -11.77 15.36 12.07
C LEU A 222 -12.40 15.26 10.68
N ASP A 223 -13.41 16.08 10.38
CA ASP A 223 -14.02 16.13 9.05
C ASP A 223 -13.00 16.62 8.01
N ASP A 224 -12.24 17.69 8.33
CA ASP A 224 -11.16 18.19 7.47
C ASP A 224 -10.03 17.15 7.26
N ILE A 225 -9.67 16.41 8.31
CA ILE A 225 -8.70 15.31 8.23
C ILE A 225 -9.22 14.21 7.31
N LEU A 226 -10.50 13.87 7.40
CA LEU A 226 -11.11 12.84 6.55
C LEU A 226 -11.18 13.30 5.09
N ASP A 227 -11.52 14.56 4.82
CA ASP A 227 -11.49 15.09 3.45
C ASP A 227 -10.09 15.03 2.87
N ARG A 228 -9.07 15.40 3.65
CA ARG A 228 -7.68 15.31 3.17
C ARG A 228 -7.22 13.87 2.99
N ALA A 229 -7.66 12.95 3.84
CA ALA A 229 -7.35 11.52 3.71
C ALA A 229 -8.03 10.88 2.50
N LEU A 230 -9.28 11.24 2.21
CA LEU A 230 -10.03 10.78 1.03
C LEU A 230 -9.39 11.28 -0.27
N GLU A 231 -8.99 12.56 -0.32
CA GLU A 231 -8.28 13.09 -1.49
C GLU A 231 -6.92 12.40 -1.66
N LEU A 232 -6.18 12.17 -0.57
CA LEU A 232 -4.90 11.47 -0.65
C LEU A 232 -5.06 10.00 -1.09
N ASP A 233 -6.12 9.31 -0.65
CA ASP A 233 -6.45 7.95 -1.12
C ASP A 233 -6.72 7.93 -2.63
N LYS A 234 -7.46 8.92 -3.13
CA LYS A 234 -7.69 9.12 -4.57
C LYS A 234 -6.37 9.35 -5.32
N GLU A 235 -5.53 10.25 -4.82
CA GLU A 235 -4.21 10.54 -5.40
C GLU A 235 -3.32 9.29 -5.43
N PHE A 236 -3.35 8.45 -4.39
CA PHE A 236 -2.64 7.15 -4.35
C PHE A 236 -3.20 6.14 -5.34
N SER A 237 -4.52 6.05 -5.48
CA SER A 237 -5.17 5.13 -6.42
C SER A 237 -4.91 5.50 -7.89
N GLN A 238 -4.61 6.76 -8.19
CA GLN A 238 -4.16 7.19 -9.52
C GLN A 238 -2.73 6.69 -9.84
N GLN A 239 -1.91 6.38 -8.84
CA GLN A 239 -0.53 5.97 -9.05
C GLN A 239 -0.40 4.50 -9.43
N VAL A 240 0.46 4.25 -10.44
CA VAL A 240 0.94 2.90 -10.75
C VAL A 240 1.87 2.39 -9.65
N ALA A 241 2.69 3.26 -9.05
CA ALA A 241 3.45 2.93 -7.85
C ALA A 241 2.50 2.64 -6.68
N GLU A 242 2.85 1.67 -5.84
CA GLU A 242 2.13 1.42 -4.59
C GLU A 242 2.58 2.43 -3.54
N TRP A 243 1.60 2.99 -2.82
CA TRP A 243 1.82 3.80 -1.64
C TRP A 243 1.14 3.13 -0.45
N GLU A 244 1.92 2.74 0.55
CA GLU A 244 1.43 1.99 1.71
C GLU A 244 1.81 2.68 3.02
N TRP A 245 0.86 2.70 3.96
CA TRP A 245 1.10 3.09 5.34
C TRP A 245 1.71 1.93 6.13
N HIS A 246 3.03 1.94 6.24
CA HIS A 246 3.76 0.89 6.93
C HIS A 246 3.83 1.15 8.44
N TYR A 247 3.47 0.14 9.23
CA TYR A 247 3.63 0.14 10.68
C TYR A 247 4.74 -0.84 11.04
N ALA A 248 5.57 -0.51 12.03
CA ALA A 248 6.61 -1.44 12.45
C ALA A 248 5.95 -2.69 13.03
N GLU A 249 6.21 -3.83 12.39
CA GLU A 249 5.86 -5.14 12.92
C GLU A 249 6.81 -5.44 14.08
N ALA A 250 6.25 -5.73 15.25
CA ALA A 250 7.03 -6.35 16.29
C ALA A 250 7.24 -7.80 15.85
N ASN A 251 8.37 -8.10 15.21
CA ASN A 251 8.82 -9.48 15.04
C ASN A 251 8.71 -10.14 16.42
N CYS A 252 7.97 -11.25 16.51
CA CYS A 252 7.29 -11.74 17.70
C CYS A 252 8.16 -12.01 18.96
N GLU A 253 9.47 -11.76 18.91
CA GLU A 253 10.41 -11.98 20.01
C GLU A 253 11.40 -10.81 20.25
N GLU A 254 11.49 -9.82 19.35
CA GLU A 254 12.50 -8.75 19.44
C GLU A 254 11.91 -7.37 19.72
N ARG A 255 12.56 -6.61 20.62
CA ARG A 255 12.18 -5.24 20.93
C ARG A 255 12.54 -4.34 19.74
N LEU A 256 11.56 -3.66 19.17
CA LEU A 256 11.77 -2.67 18.10
C LEU A 256 12.83 -1.62 18.54
N VAL A 257 13.94 -1.56 17.81
CA VAL A 257 15.04 -0.61 18.05
C VAL A 257 14.86 0.61 17.15
N TYR A 258 15.14 1.79 17.69
CA TYR A 258 15.11 3.03 16.93
C TYR A 258 16.14 3.03 15.80
N ASP A 259 15.66 3.20 14.57
CA ASP A 259 16.47 3.44 13.39
C ASP A 259 16.27 4.88 12.90
N GLN A 260 17.35 5.68 12.88
CA GLN A 260 17.31 7.07 12.45
C GLN A 260 16.99 7.25 10.95
N ASN A 261 17.24 6.22 10.13
CA ASN A 261 16.94 6.25 8.71
C ASN A 261 15.44 6.06 8.46
N LEU A 262 14.77 5.25 9.28
CA LEU A 262 13.36 4.90 9.13
C LEU A 262 12.42 5.70 10.05
N MET A 263 12.94 6.24 11.15
CA MET A 263 12.13 6.75 12.25
C MET A 263 12.55 8.15 12.74
N VAL A 264 11.56 8.91 13.17
CA VAL A 264 11.69 10.22 13.82
C VAL A 264 11.14 10.12 15.25
N LEU A 265 11.88 10.66 16.22
CA LEU A 265 11.45 10.66 17.60
C LEU A 265 10.41 11.74 17.86
N ASP A 266 9.33 11.36 18.53
CA ASP A 266 8.36 12.31 19.07
C ASP A 266 8.89 12.91 20.38
N GLY A 267 9.74 13.93 20.23
CA GLY A 267 10.36 14.73 21.29
C GLY A 267 11.88 14.58 21.42
N LEU A 268 12.48 15.48 22.22
CA LEU A 268 13.95 15.54 22.42
C LEU A 268 14.47 14.31 23.17
N PRO A 269 15.57 13.68 22.72
CA PRO A 269 16.17 12.55 23.43
C PRO A 269 16.74 12.99 24.77
N LYS A 270 16.29 12.38 25.87
CA LYS A 270 16.89 12.64 27.20
C LYS A 270 18.17 11.85 27.48
N LYS A 271 18.50 10.79 26.72
CA LYS A 271 19.69 9.95 26.95
C LYS A 271 20.32 9.44 25.64
N LYS A 272 21.66 9.35 25.63
CA LYS A 272 22.48 8.66 24.60
C LYS A 272 22.52 7.17 24.95
N GLY A 273 22.09 6.30 24.03
CA GLY A 273 22.02 4.84 24.20
C GLY A 273 21.09 4.21 23.16
N GLN A 274 21.15 2.89 22.98
CA GLN A 274 20.25 2.16 22.09
C GLN A 274 18.80 2.34 22.56
N LYS A 275 17.97 3.00 21.75
CA LYS A 275 16.62 3.39 22.15
C LYS A 275 15.65 2.30 21.69
N VAL A 276 14.98 1.68 22.65
CA VAL A 276 13.88 0.76 22.36
C VAL A 276 12.63 1.58 22.13
N VAL A 277 12.01 1.41 20.97
CA VAL A 277 10.72 1.99 20.63
C VAL A 277 9.65 1.33 21.51
N LYS A 278 8.83 2.17 22.14
CA LYS A 278 7.72 1.74 23.01
C LYS A 278 6.37 1.94 22.34
N LEU A 279 6.27 2.92 21.44
CA LEU A 279 5.05 3.25 20.75
C LEU A 279 5.36 3.77 19.35
N VAL A 280 4.67 3.24 18.34
CA VAL A 280 4.57 3.85 17.01
C VAL A 280 3.43 4.86 17.06
N VAL A 281 3.78 6.13 16.86
CA VAL A 281 2.86 7.28 16.93
C VAL A 281 2.23 7.57 15.58
N SER A 282 3.03 7.54 14.51
CA SER A 282 2.54 7.66 13.14
C SER A 282 3.20 6.59 12.26
N PRO A 283 2.50 6.03 11.26
CA PRO A 283 3.11 5.10 10.31
C PRO A 283 4.20 5.79 9.49
N ALA A 284 5.03 4.98 8.83
CA ALA A 284 5.82 5.42 7.69
C ALA A 284 4.95 5.39 6.43
N LEU A 285 5.28 6.26 5.46
CA LEU A 285 4.75 6.15 4.11
C LEU A 285 5.85 5.54 3.23
N VAL A 286 5.55 4.39 2.65
CA VAL A 286 6.48 3.64 1.79
C VAL A 286 5.92 3.63 0.38
N ARG A 287 6.78 3.89 -0.60
CA ARG A 287 6.50 3.72 -2.02
C ARG A 287 7.16 2.44 -2.51
N ARG A 288 6.43 1.59 -3.21
CA ARG A 288 6.97 0.47 -3.98
C ARG A 288 6.73 0.66 -5.46
N GLY A 289 7.74 0.30 -6.24
CA GLY A 289 7.69 0.44 -7.68
C GLY A 289 7.92 1.87 -8.16
N ASP A 290 8.14 1.98 -9.47
CA ASP A 290 8.30 3.24 -10.17
C ASP A 290 7.04 3.65 -10.94
N THR A 291 7.09 4.84 -11.52
CA THR A 291 5.98 5.42 -12.29
C THR A 291 5.67 4.64 -13.58
N LYS A 292 6.49 3.65 -13.94
CA LYS A 292 6.30 2.75 -15.09
C LYS A 292 5.74 1.38 -14.67
N GLY A 293 5.43 1.19 -13.39
CA GLY A 293 4.95 -0.10 -12.87
C GLY A 293 6.02 -1.19 -12.89
N LYS A 294 7.27 -0.81 -12.64
CA LYS A 294 8.41 -1.72 -12.50
C LYS A 294 9.05 -1.54 -11.12
N ASN A 295 9.96 -2.44 -10.74
CA ASN A 295 10.78 -2.34 -9.51
C ASN A 295 9.99 -2.34 -8.19
N TYR A 296 8.90 -3.12 -8.11
CA TYR A 296 8.10 -3.24 -6.88
C TYR A 296 8.84 -3.93 -5.72
N ASP A 297 9.99 -4.55 -6.00
CA ASP A 297 10.94 -5.06 -5.02
C ASP A 297 11.73 -3.95 -4.29
N GLN A 298 11.71 -2.72 -4.79
CA GLN A 298 12.41 -1.59 -4.19
C GLN A 298 11.44 -0.72 -3.38
N GLU A 299 11.76 -0.54 -2.09
CA GLU A 299 11.02 0.32 -1.18
C GLU A 299 11.71 1.68 -1.03
N THR A 300 10.97 2.76 -1.23
CA THR A 300 11.43 4.13 -0.96
C THR A 300 10.57 4.76 0.14
N ILE A 301 11.19 5.41 1.11
CA ILE A 301 10.48 6.03 2.22
C ILE A 301 10.06 7.44 1.82
N GLY A 302 8.77 7.65 1.60
CA GLY A 302 8.20 8.97 1.39
C GLY A 302 8.05 9.76 2.69
N MET A 303 7.76 9.09 3.80
CA MET A 303 7.66 9.71 5.12
C MET A 303 8.14 8.77 6.21
N LYS A 304 9.02 9.26 7.09
CA LYS A 304 9.52 8.47 8.23
C LYS A 304 8.45 8.23 9.30
N MET A 305 8.55 7.07 9.93
CA MET A 305 7.69 6.67 11.04
C MET A 305 7.89 7.58 12.25
N GLY A 306 6.81 8.01 12.90
CA GLY A 306 6.88 8.72 14.17
C GLY A 306 6.91 7.71 15.32
N VAL A 307 7.89 7.78 16.20
CA VAL A 307 8.03 6.82 17.31
C VAL A 307 8.36 7.48 18.64
N SER A 308 7.88 6.86 19.73
CA SER A 308 8.20 7.25 21.10
C SER A 308 8.97 6.12 21.80
N CYS A 309 10.14 6.45 22.33
CA CYS A 309 10.98 5.54 23.12
C CYS A 309 10.78 5.71 24.63
N LYS A 310 9.84 6.56 25.04
CA LYS A 310 9.56 6.80 26.47
C LYS A 310 8.86 5.57 27.05
N GLY A 311 9.29 5.13 28.23
CA GLY A 311 8.67 4.01 28.94
C GLY A 311 7.21 4.26 29.28
N PHE A 312 6.47 3.15 29.45
CA PHE A 312 5.13 3.11 30.04
C PHE A 312 5.20 3.26 31.55
#